data_AF-A0A3D3JTV2-F1
#
_entry.id   AF-A0A3D3JTV2-F1
#
_cell.length_a   1.000
_cell.length_b   1.000
_cell.length_c   1.000
_cell.angle_alpha   90.00
_cell.angle_beta   90.00
_cell.angle_gamma   90.00
#
_symmetry.space_group_name_H-M   'P 1'
#
loop_
_entity.id
_entity.type
_entity.pdbx_description
1 polymer ?
#
loop_
_entity_poly.entity_id
_entity_poly.type
_entity_poly.pdbx_seq_one_letter_code
_entity_poly.pdbx_strand_id
1 'polypeptide(L)'
;MKEGATSAIPAEVRVGQATIELLSREGRFPGLGKITVNGVTIRSATIPLRPDIMTPDGIRYDSFRLDDVQTDGADVVLLTTAFGRQGLFGEYRDEYDSQLAWPRVEGGPFEDTVEWRLKPEQLTLDGVQYDGFSYALSFRSDQRSIHQITMTATWELGGNASGNTLLSQGQVNPPVYHCETDTDFTTTCWRQLGQAGNPHGVSFQFSSRYSPMQCFDFQYG
;
A
#
# COMPACT_ATOMS: atom_id res chain seq x y z
N MET A 1 -38.59 -10.84 2.07
CA MET A 1 -37.69 -9.87 2.70
C MET A 1 -36.65 -10.67 3.46
N LYS A 2 -35.40 -10.72 2.98
CA LYS A 2 -34.30 -11.31 3.75
C LYS A 2 -33.72 -10.18 4.59
N GLU A 3 -33.86 -10.30 5.91
CA GLU A 3 -33.13 -9.49 6.87
C GLU A 3 -31.64 -9.66 6.59
N GLY A 4 -30.99 -8.58 6.14
CA GLY A 4 -29.55 -8.54 5.99
C GLY A 4 -28.93 -8.56 7.38
N ALA A 5 -28.40 -9.71 7.80
CA ALA A 5 -27.54 -9.77 8.96
C ALA A 5 -26.30 -8.92 8.65
N THR A 6 -26.21 -7.73 9.24
CA THR A 6 -24.96 -6.97 9.30
C THR A 6 -24.02 -7.77 10.19
N SER A 7 -23.21 -8.64 9.59
CA SER A 7 -22.11 -9.29 10.29
C SER A 7 -21.18 -8.19 10.79
N ALA A 8 -20.90 -8.18 12.10
CA ALA A 8 -19.95 -7.23 12.65
C ALA A 8 -18.58 -7.46 11.99
N ILE A 9 -17.97 -6.39 11.47
CA ILE A 9 -16.63 -6.46 10.88
C ILE A 9 -15.66 -6.95 11.96
N PRO A 10 -14.88 -8.02 11.71
CA PRO A 10 -13.95 -8.53 12.68
C PRO A 10 -12.78 -7.56 12.90
N ALA A 11 -12.20 -7.57 14.10
CA ALA A 11 -11.02 -6.76 14.41
C ALA A 11 -9.72 -7.32 13.78
N GLU A 12 -9.73 -8.59 13.37
CA GLU A 12 -8.61 -9.26 12.71
C GLU A 12 -9.11 -10.32 11.73
N VAL A 13 -8.27 -10.64 10.74
CA VAL A 13 -8.49 -11.75 9.80
C VAL A 13 -7.29 -12.68 9.78
N ARG A 14 -7.54 -13.94 9.44
CA ARG A 14 -6.50 -14.95 9.24
C ARG A 14 -6.35 -15.28 7.77
N VAL A 15 -5.12 -15.28 7.29
CA VAL A 15 -4.75 -15.58 5.90
C VAL A 15 -3.59 -16.59 5.96
N GLY A 16 -3.92 -17.88 5.91
CA GLY A 16 -2.94 -18.94 6.18
C GLY A 16 -2.39 -18.85 7.59
N GLN A 17 -1.06 -18.73 7.72
CA GLN A 17 -0.36 -18.53 9.00
C GLN A 17 -0.26 -17.05 9.42
N ALA A 18 -0.80 -16.13 8.62
CA ALA A 18 -0.81 -14.71 8.92
C ALA A 18 -2.06 -14.31 9.71
N THR A 19 -1.87 -13.47 10.73
CA THR A 19 -2.94 -12.72 11.40
C THR A 19 -2.75 -11.24 11.10
N ILE A 20 -3.81 -10.61 10.61
CA ILE A 20 -3.81 -9.23 10.12
C ILE A 20 -4.87 -8.45 10.89
N GLU A 21 -4.44 -7.42 11.62
CA GLU A 21 -5.33 -6.50 12.32
C GLU A 21 -6.05 -5.57 11.33
N LEU A 22 -7.36 -5.42 11.50
CA LEU A 22 -8.20 -4.48 10.75
C LEU A 22 -8.52 -3.28 11.64
N LEU A 23 -7.86 -2.15 11.40
CA LEU A 23 -8.04 -0.97 12.23
C LEU A 23 -9.42 -0.34 11.98
N SER A 24 -10.08 0.06 13.05
CA SER A 24 -11.35 0.80 12.99
C SER A 24 -11.29 2.01 13.90
N ARG A 25 -11.66 3.18 13.38
CA ARG A 25 -11.73 4.45 14.13
C ARG A 25 -12.94 5.24 13.66
N GLU A 26 -13.92 5.43 14.53
CA GLU A 26 -15.10 6.29 14.27
C GLU A 26 -15.80 5.97 12.93
N GLY A 27 -15.98 4.67 12.62
CA GLY A 27 -16.62 4.23 11.37
C GLY A 27 -15.75 4.35 10.12
N ARG A 28 -14.47 4.70 10.26
CA ARG A 28 -13.47 4.67 9.18
C ARG A 28 -12.57 3.45 9.33
N PHE A 29 -12.00 3.06 8.20
CA PHE A 29 -10.94 2.07 8.09
C PHE A 29 -9.60 2.78 7.79
N PRO A 30 -8.75 3.02 8.81
CA PRO A 30 -7.44 3.62 8.60
C PRO A 30 -6.50 2.76 7.75
N GLY A 31 -6.75 1.46 7.64
CA GLY A 31 -5.90 0.50 6.93
C GLY A 31 -5.61 -0.75 7.76
N LEU A 32 -4.71 -1.60 7.26
CA LEU A 32 -4.23 -2.77 8.00
C LEU A 32 -3.29 -2.32 9.12
N GLY A 33 -3.47 -2.90 10.30
CA GLY A 33 -2.66 -2.63 11.48
C GLY A 33 -1.45 -3.56 11.59
N LYS A 34 -1.28 -4.12 12.79
CA LYS A 34 -0.23 -5.11 13.06
C LYS A 34 -0.44 -6.36 12.21
N ILE A 35 0.66 -6.92 11.72
CA ILE A 35 0.66 -8.18 10.98
C ILE A 35 1.67 -9.12 11.60
N THR A 36 1.22 -10.35 11.85
CA THR A 36 2.06 -11.43 12.36
C THR A 36 1.99 -12.65 11.47
N VAL A 37 3.09 -13.38 11.33
CA VAL A 37 3.16 -14.68 10.64
C VAL A 37 3.88 -15.65 11.55
N ASN A 38 3.28 -16.81 11.83
CA ASN A 38 3.83 -17.81 12.76
C ASN A 38 4.26 -17.20 14.12
N GLY A 39 3.52 -16.20 14.62
CA GLY A 39 3.80 -15.48 15.86
C GLY A 39 4.87 -14.38 15.77
N VAL A 40 5.58 -14.26 14.65
CA VAL A 40 6.56 -13.19 14.41
C VAL A 40 5.85 -11.95 13.89
N THR A 41 6.09 -10.79 14.48
CA THR A 41 5.56 -9.52 13.97
C THR A 41 6.36 -9.10 12.74
N ILE A 42 5.69 -9.01 11.59
CA ILE A 42 6.31 -8.58 10.32
C ILE A 42 5.91 -7.15 9.94
N ARG A 43 5.03 -6.53 10.74
CA ARG A 43 4.58 -5.16 10.59
C ARG A 43 3.98 -4.60 11.89
N SER A 44 4.32 -3.37 12.26
CA SER A 44 3.66 -2.64 13.36
C SER A 44 2.36 -1.96 12.92
N ALA A 45 1.50 -1.64 13.90
CA ALA A 45 0.27 -0.87 13.70
C ALA A 45 0.48 0.66 13.75
N THR A 46 1.72 1.13 13.98
CA THR A 46 2.03 2.55 14.22
C THR A 46 1.58 3.42 13.07
N ILE A 47 1.90 3.02 11.84
CA ILE A 47 1.39 3.62 10.61
C ILE A 47 0.56 2.57 9.86
N PRO A 48 -0.77 2.76 9.75
CA PRO A 48 -1.64 1.83 9.03
C PRO A 48 -1.18 1.62 7.58
N LEU A 49 -1.20 0.37 7.13
CA LEU A 49 -0.99 0.07 5.71
C LEU A 49 -2.26 0.42 4.94
N ARG A 50 -2.18 1.41 4.07
CA ARG A 50 -3.32 1.91 3.30
C ARG A 50 -2.85 2.39 1.93
N PRO A 51 -3.65 2.22 0.87
CA PRO A 51 -3.36 2.84 -0.39
C PRO A 51 -3.65 4.34 -0.35
N ASP A 52 -2.95 5.03 -1.22
CA ASP A 52 -3.18 6.39 -1.62
C ASP A 52 -3.30 6.37 -3.15
N ILE A 53 -4.47 6.73 -3.65
CA ILE A 53 -4.86 6.51 -5.05
C ILE A 53 -5.16 7.85 -5.69
N MET A 54 -4.61 8.09 -6.89
CA MET A 54 -4.77 9.34 -7.62
C MET A 54 -5.44 9.13 -8.97
N THR A 55 -6.33 10.05 -9.33
CA THR A 55 -6.93 10.17 -10.66
C THR A 55 -6.26 11.27 -11.48
N PRO A 56 -6.34 11.23 -12.82
CA PRO A 56 -5.88 12.33 -13.68
C PRO A 56 -6.56 13.69 -13.39
N ASP A 57 -7.76 13.67 -12.81
CA ASP A 57 -8.54 14.87 -12.48
C ASP A 57 -8.24 15.41 -11.07
N GLY A 58 -7.12 14.98 -10.47
CA GLY A 58 -6.64 15.49 -9.19
C GLY A 58 -7.44 15.00 -7.99
N ILE A 59 -8.19 13.91 -8.13
CA ILE A 59 -8.92 13.30 -7.02
C ILE A 59 -7.99 12.32 -6.32
N ARG A 60 -7.79 12.54 -5.02
CA ARG A 60 -7.01 11.69 -4.12
C ARG A 60 -7.92 10.90 -3.21
N TYR A 61 -7.86 9.58 -3.26
CA TYR A 61 -8.51 8.69 -2.30
C TYR A 61 -7.55 8.31 -1.20
N ASP A 62 -7.77 8.88 -0.01
CA ASP A 62 -6.94 8.65 1.18
C ASP A 62 -7.76 8.34 2.44
N SER A 63 -9.08 8.15 2.29
CA SER A 63 -9.99 7.80 3.37
C SER A 63 -10.88 6.65 2.94
N PHE A 64 -11.07 5.66 3.82
CA PHE A 64 -11.81 4.44 3.49
C PHE A 64 -12.77 4.07 4.60
N ARG A 65 -13.82 3.34 4.23
CA ARG A 65 -14.68 2.58 5.13
C ARG A 65 -14.59 1.12 4.71
N LEU A 66 -14.37 0.23 5.67
CA LEU A 66 -14.50 -1.20 5.46
C LEU A 66 -15.98 -1.53 5.50
N ASP A 67 -16.52 -2.03 4.40
CA ASP A 67 -17.95 -2.33 4.26
C ASP A 67 -18.22 -3.80 4.60
N ASP A 68 -17.33 -4.69 4.17
CA ASP A 68 -17.50 -6.13 4.34
C ASP A 68 -16.15 -6.87 4.33
N VAL A 69 -16.15 -8.06 4.94
CA VAL A 69 -15.03 -9.00 4.93
C VAL A 69 -15.56 -10.34 4.47
N GLN A 70 -15.12 -10.77 3.30
CA GLN A 70 -15.54 -12.00 2.67
C GLN A 70 -14.39 -13.01 2.63
N THR A 71 -14.75 -14.28 2.46
CA THR A 71 -13.81 -15.37 2.22
C THR A 71 -14.06 -15.96 0.84
N ASP A 72 -13.00 -16.15 0.06
CA ASP A 72 -13.05 -16.81 -1.24
C ASP A 72 -12.04 -17.97 -1.24
N GLY A 73 -12.53 -19.16 -0.87
CA GLY A 73 -11.66 -20.29 -0.57
C GLY A 73 -10.76 -19.98 0.63
N ALA A 74 -9.44 -19.93 0.40
CA ALA A 74 -8.45 -19.57 1.41
C ALA A 74 -8.11 -18.06 1.43
N ASP A 75 -8.63 -17.30 0.47
CA ASP A 75 -8.41 -15.86 0.37
C ASP A 75 -9.37 -15.13 1.30
N VAL A 76 -8.91 -13.98 1.80
CA VAL A 76 -9.77 -12.99 2.47
C VAL A 76 -9.90 -11.78 1.56
N VAL A 77 -11.14 -11.34 1.34
CA VAL A 77 -11.46 -10.20 0.49
C VAL A 77 -12.07 -9.09 1.35
N LEU A 78 -11.39 -7.95 1.44
CA LEU A 78 -11.90 -6.77 2.12
C LEU A 78 -12.56 -5.85 1.09
N LEU A 79 -13.85 -5.58 1.26
CA LEU A 79 -14.58 -4.64 0.42
C LEU A 79 -14.61 -3.27 1.10
N THR A 80 -14.07 -2.26 0.43
CA THR A 80 -13.98 -0.91 1.00
C THR A 80 -14.56 0.14 0.07
N THR A 81 -15.25 1.12 0.65
CA THR A 81 -15.61 2.38 0.00
C THR A 81 -14.45 3.34 0.20
N ALA A 82 -13.92 3.87 -0.89
CA ALA A 82 -12.89 4.89 -0.94
C ALA A 82 -13.53 6.27 -1.08
N PHE A 83 -13.14 7.22 -0.24
CA PHE A 83 -13.60 8.60 -0.24
C PHE A 83 -12.47 9.52 -0.72
N GLY A 84 -12.72 10.20 -1.83
CA GLY A 84 -11.79 11.08 -2.49
C GLY A 84 -11.93 12.54 -2.08
N ARG A 85 -10.86 13.30 -2.26
CA ARG A 85 -10.84 14.76 -2.19
C ARG A 85 -10.12 15.30 -3.41
N GLN A 86 -10.68 16.33 -4.03
CA GLN A 86 -10.04 16.94 -5.18
C GLN A 86 -9.02 18.00 -4.74
N GLY A 87 -7.79 17.85 -5.21
CA GLY A 87 -6.76 18.88 -5.20
C GLY A 87 -6.62 19.48 -6.60
N LEU A 88 -6.55 20.80 -6.69
CA LEU A 88 -6.40 21.51 -7.96
C LEU A 88 -4.94 21.88 -8.22
N PHE A 89 -4.06 20.88 -8.22
CA PHE A 89 -2.65 21.07 -8.55
C PHE A 89 -2.28 20.25 -9.78
N GLY A 90 -1.42 20.80 -10.63
CA GLY A 90 -0.96 20.12 -11.83
C GLY A 90 0.08 19.06 -11.48
N GLU A 91 -0.02 17.89 -12.11
CA GLU A 91 0.92 16.78 -11.96
C GLU A 91 1.46 16.34 -13.32
N TYR A 92 2.69 15.83 -13.36
CA TYR A 92 3.23 15.19 -14.56
C TYR A 92 2.49 13.89 -14.82
N ARG A 93 2.04 13.68 -16.06
CA ARG A 93 1.38 12.42 -16.44
C ARG A 93 2.36 11.24 -16.55
N ASP A 94 3.62 11.53 -16.83
CA ASP A 94 4.74 10.59 -16.94
C ASP A 94 6.03 11.40 -16.67
N GLU A 95 7.02 10.84 -15.96
CA GLU A 95 8.30 11.51 -15.68
C GLU A 95 9.08 11.83 -16.98
N TYR A 96 8.78 11.11 -18.06
CA TYR A 96 9.39 11.27 -19.37
C TYR A 96 8.55 12.07 -20.37
N ASP A 97 7.27 12.33 -20.07
CA ASP A 97 6.40 13.19 -20.88
C ASP A 97 6.12 14.48 -20.12
N SER A 98 6.70 15.58 -20.58
CA SER A 98 6.58 16.92 -19.98
C SER A 98 5.15 17.49 -19.93
N GLN A 99 4.13 16.74 -20.36
CA GLN A 99 2.73 17.15 -20.30
C GLN A 99 2.18 17.10 -18.87
N LEU A 100 1.89 18.28 -18.35
CA LEU A 100 1.17 18.45 -17.09
C LEU A 100 -0.32 18.15 -17.30
N ALA A 101 -0.88 17.26 -16.48
CA ALA A 101 -2.31 17.17 -16.30
C ALA A 101 -2.75 18.32 -15.39
N TRP A 102 -3.68 19.13 -15.88
CA TRP A 102 -4.35 20.13 -15.07
C TRP A 102 -5.74 19.60 -14.71
N PRO A 103 -6.01 19.39 -13.42
CA PRO A 103 -7.30 18.89 -12.98
C PRO A 103 -8.39 19.90 -13.33
N ARG A 104 -9.53 19.41 -13.81
CA ARG A 104 -10.74 20.21 -13.96
C ARG A 104 -11.51 20.17 -12.66
N VAL A 105 -12.15 21.28 -12.30
CA VAL A 105 -13.05 21.27 -11.14
C VAL A 105 -14.16 20.27 -11.40
N GLU A 106 -14.25 19.26 -10.54
CA GLU A 106 -15.34 18.31 -10.51
C GLU A 106 -16.20 18.56 -9.26
N GLY A 107 -17.51 18.40 -9.41
CA GLY A 107 -18.45 18.50 -8.30
C GLY A 107 -18.95 17.11 -7.91
N GLY A 108 -18.89 16.79 -6.62
CA GLY A 108 -19.58 15.61 -6.09
C GLY A 108 -18.94 15.07 -4.80
N PRO A 109 -19.61 14.12 -4.13
CA PRO A 109 -18.88 13.15 -3.34
C PRO A 109 -18.04 12.28 -4.29
N PHE A 110 -16.76 12.16 -4.00
CA PHE A 110 -15.86 11.26 -4.71
C PHE A 110 -15.88 9.93 -3.98
N GLU A 111 -16.77 9.02 -4.38
CA GLU A 111 -16.91 7.70 -3.76
C GLU A 111 -16.76 6.62 -4.81
N ASP A 112 -15.88 5.66 -4.55
CA ASP A 112 -15.58 4.53 -5.43
C ASP A 112 -15.18 3.31 -4.59
N THR A 113 -15.01 2.15 -5.22
CA THR A 113 -14.75 0.91 -4.50
C THR A 113 -13.29 0.49 -4.61
N VAL A 114 -12.71 0.05 -3.50
CA VAL A 114 -11.42 -0.63 -3.48
C VAL A 114 -11.59 -2.00 -2.82
N GLU A 115 -11.30 -3.04 -3.59
CA GLU A 115 -11.21 -4.42 -3.11
C GLU A 115 -9.76 -4.72 -2.73
N TRP A 116 -9.57 -5.30 -1.55
CA TRP A 116 -8.30 -5.90 -1.14
C TRP A 116 -8.45 -7.41 -1.14
N ARG A 117 -7.60 -8.10 -1.89
CA ARG A 117 -7.53 -9.55 -1.85
C ARG A 117 -6.26 -9.97 -1.14
N LEU A 118 -6.40 -10.75 -0.08
CA LEU A 118 -5.32 -11.28 0.75
C LEU A 118 -5.29 -12.79 0.55
N LYS A 119 -4.20 -13.32 0.00
CA LYS A 119 -4.07 -14.73 -0.35
C LYS A 119 -2.92 -15.37 0.41
N PRO A 120 -3.09 -16.52 1.07
CA PRO A 120 -1.98 -17.22 1.71
C PRO A 120 -0.97 -17.68 0.66
N GLU A 121 0.31 -17.52 0.97
CA GLU A 121 1.41 -17.91 0.08
C GLU A 121 2.46 -18.72 0.84
N GLN A 122 3.16 -19.57 0.10
CA GLN A 122 4.32 -20.30 0.57
C GLN A 122 5.43 -20.17 -0.45
N LEU A 123 6.65 -19.96 0.03
CA LEU A 123 7.85 -19.89 -0.79
C LEU A 123 8.93 -20.77 -0.19
N THR A 124 9.57 -21.61 -1.00
CA THR A 124 10.72 -22.40 -0.56
C THR A 124 11.99 -21.83 -1.18
N LEU A 125 12.92 -21.38 -0.34
CA LEU A 125 14.25 -20.90 -0.74
C LEU A 125 15.31 -21.80 -0.09
N ASP A 126 16.23 -22.35 -0.88
CA ASP A 126 17.31 -23.23 -0.42
C ASP A 126 16.84 -24.38 0.51
N GLY A 127 15.66 -24.93 0.24
CA GLY A 127 15.06 -26.01 1.03
C GLY A 127 14.39 -25.57 2.34
N VAL A 128 14.39 -24.27 2.66
CA VAL A 128 13.65 -23.68 3.78
C VAL A 128 12.31 -23.16 3.28
N GLN A 129 11.22 -23.60 3.91
CA GLN A 129 9.87 -23.10 3.62
C GLN A 129 9.57 -21.84 4.43
N TYR A 130 9.05 -20.83 3.76
CA TYR A 130 8.56 -19.58 4.32
C TYR A 130 7.04 -19.53 4.11
N ASP A 131 6.30 -19.28 5.18
CA ASP A 131 4.87 -18.98 5.10
C ASP A 131 4.68 -17.46 5.03
N GLY A 132 3.66 -17.03 4.30
CA GLY A 132 3.30 -15.63 4.20
C GLY A 132 1.96 -15.45 3.53
N PHE A 133 1.77 -14.28 2.94
CA PHE A 133 0.59 -13.97 2.13
C PHE A 133 0.93 -12.91 1.08
N SER A 134 0.19 -12.90 -0.02
CA SER A 134 0.20 -11.83 -1.01
C SER A 134 -1.04 -10.95 -0.83
N TYR A 135 -0.94 -9.69 -1.24
CA TYR A 135 -2.10 -8.81 -1.32
C TYR A 135 -2.18 -8.11 -2.67
N ALA A 136 -3.41 -7.92 -3.15
CA ALA A 136 -3.71 -7.18 -4.36
C ALA A 136 -4.82 -6.16 -4.10
N LEU A 137 -4.74 -5.02 -4.79
CA LEU A 137 -5.73 -3.96 -4.76
C LEU A 137 -6.44 -3.90 -6.11
N SER A 138 -7.75 -3.80 -6.10
CA SER A 138 -8.56 -3.54 -7.30
C SER A 138 -9.44 -2.32 -7.07
N PHE A 139 -9.12 -1.23 -7.76
CA PHE A 139 -9.94 -0.03 -7.81
C PHE A 139 -11.06 -0.21 -8.85
N ARG A 140 -12.30 0.13 -8.49
CA ARG A 140 -13.47 0.07 -9.36
C ARG A 140 -14.21 1.39 -9.30
N SER A 141 -14.44 1.98 -10.47
CA SER A 141 -15.21 3.21 -10.64
C SER A 141 -15.97 3.15 -11.97
N ASP A 142 -17.19 3.68 -11.99
CA ASP A 142 -17.97 3.88 -13.22
C ASP A 142 -17.59 5.17 -13.96
N GLN A 143 -16.86 6.07 -13.30
CA GLN A 143 -16.62 7.43 -13.80
C GLN A 143 -15.13 7.75 -13.96
N ARG A 144 -14.26 7.13 -13.16
CA ARG A 144 -12.88 7.58 -12.99
C ARG A 144 -11.88 6.50 -13.36
N SER A 145 -10.77 6.95 -13.93
CA SER A 145 -9.57 6.15 -14.07
C SER A 145 -8.54 6.60 -13.03
N ILE A 146 -7.63 5.70 -12.67
CA ILE A 146 -6.51 5.99 -11.78
C ILE A 146 -5.22 5.93 -12.57
N HIS A 147 -4.25 6.76 -12.18
CA HIS A 147 -2.90 6.72 -12.77
C HIS A 147 -1.84 6.32 -11.73
N GLN A 148 -2.18 6.30 -10.43
CA GLN A 148 -1.26 5.95 -9.37
C GLN A 148 -1.98 5.25 -8.21
N ILE A 149 -1.31 4.23 -7.66
CA ILE A 149 -1.56 3.67 -6.33
C ILE A 149 -0.22 3.65 -5.61
N THR A 150 -0.17 4.23 -4.42
CA THR A 150 0.97 4.16 -3.50
C THR A 150 0.53 3.63 -2.15
N MET A 151 1.45 3.12 -1.33
CA MET A 151 1.13 2.64 0.01
C MET A 151 1.73 3.59 1.06
N THR A 152 0.96 3.93 2.10
CA THR A 152 1.34 4.93 3.12
C THR A 152 2.44 4.48 4.07
N ALA A 153 2.90 3.23 3.99
CA ALA A 153 3.98 2.74 4.84
C ALA A 153 4.68 1.51 4.25
N THR A 154 5.93 1.35 4.65
CA THR A 154 6.82 0.22 4.33
C THR A 154 6.48 -0.99 5.19
N TRP A 155 6.97 -2.16 4.81
CA TRP A 155 6.99 -3.31 5.70
C TRP A 155 8.26 -3.28 6.52
N GLU A 156 8.16 -3.69 7.77
CA GLU A 156 9.26 -3.63 8.72
C GLU A 156 9.18 -4.89 9.55
N LEU A 157 10.10 -5.85 9.32
CA LEU A 157 10.18 -7.00 10.22
C LEU A 157 10.41 -6.49 11.65
N GLY A 158 9.73 -7.09 12.62
CA GLY A 158 9.70 -6.62 14.00
C GLY A 158 8.90 -5.35 14.23
N GLY A 159 8.42 -4.67 13.18
CA GLY A 159 7.68 -3.42 13.26
C GLY A 159 8.55 -2.19 13.51
N ASN A 160 9.85 -2.28 13.20
CA ASN A 160 10.81 -1.18 13.23
C ASN A 160 11.77 -1.34 12.03
N ALA A 161 12.03 -0.25 11.31
CA ALA A 161 13.04 -0.27 10.25
C ALA A 161 14.45 -0.51 10.80
N SER A 162 14.80 0.06 11.94
CA SER A 162 16.15 -0.04 12.52
C SER A 162 16.51 -1.50 12.83
N GLY A 163 17.68 -1.93 12.36
CA GLY A 163 18.17 -3.31 12.49
C GLY A 163 17.74 -4.24 11.36
N ASN A 164 16.83 -3.82 10.48
CA ASN A 164 16.50 -4.59 9.27
C ASN A 164 17.52 -4.34 8.17
N THR A 165 17.69 -5.35 7.31
CA THR A 165 18.48 -5.24 6.08
C THR A 165 17.55 -5.39 4.88
N LEU A 166 17.56 -4.38 4.01
CA LEU A 166 16.88 -4.40 2.73
C LEU A 166 17.83 -4.98 1.67
N LEU A 167 17.37 -6.01 0.97
CA LEU A 167 18.06 -6.58 -0.18
C LEU A 167 17.37 -6.09 -1.46
N SER A 168 18.13 -5.49 -2.37
CA SER A 168 17.58 -4.94 -3.62
C SER A 168 18.32 -5.52 -4.82
N GLN A 169 17.56 -6.02 -5.80
CA GLN A 169 18.09 -6.34 -7.12
C GLN A 169 17.60 -5.29 -8.11
N GLY A 170 18.32 -4.17 -8.19
CA GLY A 170 18.01 -3.05 -9.08
C GLY A 170 19.26 -2.47 -9.73
N GLN A 171 19.10 -1.83 -10.89
CA GLN A 171 20.22 -1.27 -11.66
C GLN A 171 20.89 -0.06 -10.97
N VAL A 172 20.16 0.63 -10.09
CA VAL A 172 20.54 1.94 -9.54
C VAL A 172 20.61 1.97 -8.01
N ASN A 173 20.36 0.84 -7.34
CA ASN A 173 20.33 0.75 -5.88
C ASN A 173 21.54 -0.03 -5.37
N PRO A 174 22.05 0.29 -4.15
CA PRO A 174 22.90 -0.62 -3.42
C PRO A 174 22.19 -1.97 -3.25
N PRO A 175 22.88 -3.10 -3.49
CA PRO A 175 22.26 -4.42 -3.40
C PRO A 175 21.85 -4.79 -1.97
N VAL A 176 22.47 -4.14 -0.98
CA VAL A 176 22.25 -4.33 0.44
C VAL A 176 22.18 -2.97 1.10
N TYR A 177 21.19 -2.78 1.95
CA TYR A 177 21.01 -1.55 2.72
C TYR A 177 20.63 -1.87 4.15
N HIS A 178 21.39 -1.34 5.11
CA HIS A 178 21.15 -1.55 6.53
C HIS A 178 20.39 -0.35 7.08
N CYS A 179 19.20 -0.60 7.62
CA CYS A 179 18.35 0.44 8.17
C CYS A 179 18.75 0.76 9.61
N GLU A 180 18.98 2.03 9.87
CA GLU A 180 19.21 2.65 11.17
C GLU A 180 18.09 3.67 11.47
N THR A 181 18.12 4.30 12.65
CA THR A 181 17.07 5.22 13.08
C THR A 181 16.98 6.50 12.22
N ASP A 182 18.08 6.94 11.62
CA ASP A 182 18.20 8.15 10.79
C ASP A 182 18.22 7.85 9.28
N THR A 183 17.80 6.64 8.92
CA THR A 183 17.80 6.16 7.55
C THR A 183 16.66 6.79 6.74
N ASP A 184 17.02 7.65 5.79
CA ASP A 184 16.09 8.18 4.79
C ASP A 184 15.96 7.21 3.60
N PHE A 185 14.79 6.59 3.47
CA PHE A 185 14.48 5.67 2.37
C PHE A 185 13.09 5.96 1.79
N THR A 186 13.00 6.07 0.46
CA THR A 186 11.72 6.15 -0.25
C THR A 186 11.71 5.20 -1.44
N THR A 187 10.61 4.47 -1.58
CA THR A 187 10.32 3.66 -2.78
C THR A 187 9.52 4.43 -3.82
N THR A 188 9.18 5.69 -3.57
CA THR A 188 8.46 6.52 -4.53
C THR A 188 9.45 7.54 -5.10
N CYS A 189 9.39 7.78 -6.43
CA CYS A 189 10.23 8.74 -7.15
C CYS A 189 9.93 10.21 -6.79
N TRP A 190 9.94 10.55 -5.51
CA TRP A 190 9.60 11.89 -5.05
C TRP A 190 10.89 12.66 -4.92
N ARG A 191 11.31 13.32 -6.00
CA ARG A 191 12.22 14.44 -5.88
C ARG A 191 11.43 15.60 -5.27
N GLN A 192 11.29 15.62 -3.94
CA GLN A 192 10.62 16.72 -3.24
C GLN A 192 11.29 18.04 -3.65
N LEU A 193 10.53 19.11 -3.84
CA LEU A 193 11.03 20.42 -4.30
C LEU A 193 12.22 20.95 -3.45
N GLY A 194 12.31 20.56 -2.18
CA GLY A 194 13.43 20.89 -1.29
C GLY A 194 14.76 20.21 -1.64
N GLN A 195 14.77 19.23 -2.54
CA GLN A 195 15.97 18.53 -3.04
C GLN A 195 16.28 18.88 -4.51
N ALA A 196 15.58 19.85 -5.09
CA ALA A 196 15.84 20.32 -6.46
C ALA A 196 17.26 20.92 -6.55
N GLY A 197 18.09 20.36 -7.44
CA GLY A 197 19.47 20.82 -7.66
C GLY A 197 20.53 20.25 -6.71
N ASN A 198 20.16 19.41 -5.74
CA ASN A 198 21.12 18.73 -4.88
C ASN A 198 21.64 17.45 -5.59
N PRO A 199 22.94 17.31 -5.90
CA PRO A 199 23.50 16.09 -6.48
C PRO A 199 23.46 14.88 -5.52
N HIS A 200 23.22 15.12 -4.23
CA HIS A 200 22.93 14.10 -3.21
C HIS A 200 21.43 13.94 -2.93
N GLY A 201 20.58 14.75 -3.58
CA GLY A 201 19.13 14.61 -3.55
C GLY A 201 18.75 13.36 -4.34
N VAL A 202 18.80 12.21 -3.68
CA VAL A 202 18.49 10.92 -4.28
C VAL A 202 17.02 10.89 -4.70
N SER A 203 16.80 10.91 -6.01
CA SER A 203 15.53 10.58 -6.64
C SER A 203 15.57 9.10 -6.96
N PHE A 204 14.96 8.27 -6.12
CA PHE A 204 14.92 6.83 -6.35
C PHE A 204 13.91 6.51 -7.44
N GLN A 205 14.35 5.89 -8.54
CA GLN A 205 13.45 5.40 -9.59
C GLN A 205 12.85 4.05 -9.20
N PHE A 206 11.65 4.06 -8.65
CA PHE A 206 10.67 2.98 -8.84
C PHE A 206 9.55 3.53 -9.73
N SER A 207 9.92 3.90 -10.95
CA SER A 207 8.95 4.20 -12.00
C SER A 207 8.77 2.94 -12.83
N SER A 208 7.55 2.43 -12.87
CA SER A 208 7.13 1.61 -14.00
C SER A 208 5.89 2.28 -14.53
N ARG A 209 5.86 2.39 -15.86
CA ARG A 209 4.74 2.90 -16.64
C ARG A 209 3.42 2.19 -16.31
N TYR A 210 3.46 1.04 -15.60
CA TYR A 210 2.32 0.30 -15.06
C TYR A 210 2.69 -0.57 -13.84
N SER A 211 3.02 0.06 -12.69
CA SER A 211 3.36 -0.57 -11.38
C SER A 211 4.79 -1.07 -11.19
N PRO A 212 5.51 -0.54 -10.20
CA PRO A 212 6.54 -1.31 -9.50
C PRO A 212 6.25 -1.31 -7.99
N MET A 213 5.38 -2.20 -7.53
CA MET A 213 5.71 -2.84 -6.26
C MET A 213 6.88 -3.78 -6.54
N GLN A 214 8.11 -3.36 -6.22
CA GLN A 214 9.19 -4.33 -6.10
C GLN A 214 9.18 -4.90 -4.69
N CYS A 215 9.09 -6.22 -4.65
CA CYS A 215 9.22 -7.07 -3.48
C CYS A 215 10.59 -6.82 -2.85
N PHE A 216 10.64 -6.50 -1.56
CA PHE A 216 11.85 -6.66 -0.76
C PHE A 216 11.72 -8.00 -0.04
N ASP A 217 12.84 -8.73 0.05
CA ASP A 217 12.98 -9.86 0.95
C ASP A 217 13.71 -9.37 2.20
N PHE A 218 13.20 -9.72 3.38
CA PHE A 218 13.90 -9.51 4.64
C PHE A 218 14.40 -10.86 5.16
N GLN A 219 15.69 -10.96 5.46
CA GLN A 219 16.23 -12.08 6.22
C GLN A 219 16.44 -11.64 7.67
N TYR A 220 15.94 -12.44 8.60
CA TYR A 220 16.30 -12.34 10.01
C TYR A 220 17.61 -13.13 10.23
N GLY A 221 18.59 -12.50 10.85
CA GLY A 221 19.85 -13.11 11.32
C GLY A 221 19.84 -13.28 12.82
#